data_AF-A0A443SIH5-F1
#
_entry.id   AF-A0A443SIH5-F1
#
_cell.length_a   1.000
_cell.length_b   1.000
_cell.length_c   1.000
_cell.angle_alpha   90.00
_cell.angle_beta   90.00
_cell.angle_gamma   90.00
#
_symmetry.space_group_name_H-M   'P 1'
#
loop_
_entity.id
_entity.type
_entity.pdbx_description
1 polymer ?
#
loop_
_entity_poly.entity_id
_entity_poly.type
_entity_poly.pdbx_seq_one_letter_code
_entity_poly.pdbx_strand_id
1 'polypeptide(L)'
;MYLNVRNRLANELGTRIALSTFKHEFHRKLFENCCEQAENCCVQHLKSQTIKGNNETQTLSCPAKWDGWSCWNRTSAGIVAKQLCVDFAYQTHERLPEHCLRGFSEKKCEANGTWFSLNGVEYTDYVQ
;
A
#
# COMPACT_ATOMS: atom_id res chain seq x y z
N MET A 1 4.56 -22.91 3.87
CA MET A 1 5.30 -22.27 4.97
C MET A 1 5.93 -21.00 4.42
N TYR A 2 5.28 -19.85 4.56
CA TYR A 2 5.80 -18.59 4.01
C TYR A 2 6.98 -18.15 4.86
N LEU A 3 8.19 -18.14 4.29
CA LEU A 3 9.35 -17.53 4.94
C LEU A 3 9.04 -16.05 5.22
N ASN A 4 9.42 -15.59 6.41
CA ASN A 4 9.30 -14.18 6.81
C ASN A 4 9.91 -13.28 5.71
N VAL A 5 9.20 -12.22 5.30
CA VAL A 5 9.60 -11.31 4.22
C VAL A 5 11.02 -10.79 4.42
N ARG A 6 11.36 -10.46 5.67
CA ARG A 6 12.72 -10.05 6.06
C ARG A 6 13.77 -11.09 5.70
N ASN A 7 13.45 -12.39 5.83
CA ASN A 7 14.39 -13.46 5.47
C ASN A 7 14.54 -13.62 3.95
N ARG A 8 13.50 -13.35 3.15
CA ARG A 8 13.63 -13.38 1.67
C ARG A 8 14.43 -12.19 1.17
N LEU A 9 14.09 -10.99 1.63
CA LEU A 9 14.83 -9.77 1.29
C LEU A 9 16.30 -9.87 1.71
N ALA A 10 16.60 -10.45 2.87
CA ALA A 10 17.98 -10.60 3.33
C ALA A 10 18.80 -11.66 2.55
N ASN A 11 18.15 -12.65 1.92
CA ASN A 11 18.83 -13.82 1.36
C ASN A 11 19.06 -13.75 -0.16
N GLU A 12 18.42 -12.82 -0.87
CA GLU A 12 18.69 -12.61 -2.29
C GLU A 12 19.86 -11.64 -2.50
N LEU A 13 20.83 -12.05 -3.33
CA LEU A 13 22.02 -11.24 -3.62
C LEU A 13 21.66 -9.86 -4.19
N GLY A 14 20.66 -9.81 -5.09
CA GLY A 14 20.18 -8.55 -5.67
C GLY A 14 19.63 -7.59 -4.61
N THR A 15 18.81 -8.10 -3.69
CA THR A 15 18.26 -7.31 -2.59
C THR A 15 19.34 -6.82 -1.65
N ARG A 16 20.31 -7.66 -1.28
CA ARG A 16 21.46 -7.23 -0.48
C ARG A 16 22.26 -6.11 -1.14
N ILE A 17 22.50 -6.22 -2.45
CA ILE A 17 23.21 -5.18 -3.20
C ILE A 17 22.39 -3.88 -3.16
N ALA A 18 21.10 -3.93 -3.49
CA ALA A 18 20.22 -2.76 -3.44
C ALA A 18 20.20 -2.11 -2.05
N LEU A 19 20.03 -2.90 -0.98
CA LEU A 19 20.00 -2.42 0.39
C LEU A 19 21.36 -1.82 0.84
N SER A 20 22.47 -2.30 0.27
CA SER A 20 23.80 -1.75 0.56
C SER A 20 24.07 -0.38 -0.09
N THR A 21 23.27 0.01 -1.10
CA THR A 21 23.42 1.32 -1.77
C THR A 21 22.90 2.48 -0.94
N PHE A 22 22.09 2.22 0.09
CA PHE A 22 21.57 3.25 0.97
C PHE A 22 22.67 3.83 1.87
N LYS A 23 22.92 5.13 1.74
CA LYS A 23 23.90 5.86 2.57
C LYS A 23 23.53 5.88 4.06
N HIS A 24 22.23 5.88 4.38
CA HIS A 24 21.73 5.98 5.75
C HIS A 24 20.79 4.81 6.05
N GLU A 25 21.00 4.17 7.21
CA GLU A 25 20.18 3.06 7.70
C GLU A 25 18.69 3.45 7.83
N PHE A 26 18.41 4.70 8.20
CA PHE A 26 17.05 5.22 8.31
C PHE A 26 16.26 5.05 7.00
N HIS A 27 16.81 5.50 5.87
CA HIS A 27 16.16 5.36 4.56
C HIS A 27 16.08 3.90 4.12
N ARG A 28 17.10 3.09 4.44
CA ARG A 28 17.06 1.64 4.18
C ARG A 28 15.86 1.00 4.89
N LYS A 29 15.67 1.28 6.18
CA LYS A 29 14.56 0.73 6.98
C LYS A 29 13.19 1.16 6.45
N LEU A 30 13.06 2.40 5.98
CA LEU A 30 11.83 2.88 5.36
C LEU A 30 11.52 2.15 4.05
N PHE A 31 12.54 1.92 3.22
CA PHE A 31 12.41 1.12 2.00
C PHE A 31 12.05 -0.34 2.30
N GLU A 32 12.73 -0.97 3.26
CA GLU A 32 12.43 -2.34 3.71
C GLU A 32 10.97 -2.45 4.21
N ASN A 33 10.51 -1.47 4.99
CA ASN A 33 9.14 -1.42 5.49
C ASN A 33 8.11 -1.27 4.35
N CYS A 34 8.41 -0.47 3.32
CA CYS A 34 7.57 -0.36 2.12
C CYS A 34 7.40 -1.72 1.44
N CYS A 35 8.49 -2.44 1.21
CA CYS A 35 8.45 -3.77 0.60
C CYS A 35 7.68 -4.78 1.47
N GLU A 36 7.93 -4.78 2.78
CA GLU A 36 7.24 -5.65 3.74
C GLU A 36 5.73 -5.41 3.74
N GLN A 37 5.29 -4.16 3.75
CA GLN A 37 3.87 -3.82 3.72
C GLN A 37 3.20 -4.15 2.38
N ALA A 38 3.87 -3.97 1.25
CA ALA A 38 3.36 -4.35 -0.06
C ALA A 38 3.14 -5.87 -0.18
N GLU A 39 4.09 -6.68 0.29
CA GLU A 39 3.94 -8.14 0.29
C GLU A 39 2.82 -8.57 1.23
N ASN A 40 2.76 -8.00 2.45
CA ASN A 40 1.69 -8.27 3.39
C ASN A 40 0.32 -7.95 2.81
N CYS A 41 0.20 -6.83 2.08
CA CYS A 41 -1.03 -6.46 1.37
C CYS A 41 -1.45 -7.55 0.37
N CYS A 42 -0.52 -8.00 -0.46
CA CYS A 42 -0.76 -9.07 -1.43
C CYS A 42 -1.23 -10.37 -0.74
N VAL A 43 -0.49 -10.83 0.27
CA VAL A 43 -0.80 -12.07 0.99
C VAL A 43 -2.15 -11.98 1.71
N GLN A 44 -2.48 -10.85 2.33
CA GLN A 44 -3.76 -10.64 3.00
C GLN A 44 -4.92 -10.71 1.99
N HIS A 45 -4.80 -10.03 0.86
CA HIS A 45 -5.86 -10.05 -0.16
C HIS A 45 -6.02 -11.42 -0.81
N LEU A 46 -4.93 -12.13 -1.11
CA LEU A 46 -4.98 -13.51 -1.62
C LEU A 46 -5.71 -14.45 -0.65
N LYS A 47 -5.40 -14.38 0.66
CA LYS A 47 -6.11 -15.18 1.68
C LYS A 47 -7.59 -14.83 1.78
N SER A 48 -7.94 -13.54 1.70
CA SER A 48 -9.33 -13.09 1.79
C SER A 48 -10.20 -13.55 0.62
N GLN A 49 -9.62 -13.70 -0.58
CA GLN A 49 -10.31 -14.20 -1.77
C GLN A 49 -10.56 -15.71 -1.70
N THR A 50 -9.69 -16.48 -1.02
CA THR A 50 -9.88 -17.94 -0.88
C THR A 50 -11.03 -18.31 0.05
N ILE A 51 -11.45 -17.42 0.96
CA ILE A 51 -12.46 -17.71 1.99
C ILE A 51 -13.88 -17.31 1.57
N LYS A 52 -14.05 -16.37 0.64
CA LYS A 52 -15.38 -15.95 0.15
C LYS A 52 -15.90 -16.92 -0.92
N GLY A 53 -16.52 -18.00 -0.46
CA GLY A 53 -17.31 -18.91 -1.29
C GLY A 53 -18.45 -18.20 -2.03
N ASN A 54 -18.83 -18.76 -3.17
CA ASN A 54 -19.65 -18.22 -4.28
C ASN A 54 -21.08 -17.71 -3.98
N ASN A 55 -21.43 -17.29 -2.76
CA ASN A 55 -22.82 -16.98 -2.37
C ASN A 55 -22.99 -15.61 -1.66
N GLU A 56 -22.23 -14.58 -2.04
CA GLU A 56 -22.54 -13.20 -1.66
C GLU A 56 -22.98 -12.44 -2.92
N THR A 57 -24.18 -11.85 -2.89
CA THR A 57 -24.58 -10.82 -3.85
C THR A 57 -23.43 -9.80 -3.95
N GLN A 58 -22.81 -9.70 -5.13
CA GLN A 58 -21.69 -8.79 -5.35
C GLN A 58 -22.16 -7.35 -5.16
N THR A 59 -22.03 -6.86 -3.93
CA THR A 59 -22.15 -5.43 -3.65
C THR A 59 -21.02 -4.73 -4.39
N LEU A 60 -21.41 -3.74 -5.20
CA LEU A 60 -20.48 -2.99 -6.03
C LEU A 60 -19.42 -2.35 -5.13
N SER A 61 -18.16 -2.68 -5.38
CA SER A 61 -17.05 -2.29 -4.53
C SER A 61 -15.76 -2.17 -5.33
N CYS A 62 -14.90 -1.25 -4.92
CA CYS A 62 -13.57 -1.14 -5.47
C CYS A 62 -12.69 -2.30 -4.99
N PRO A 63 -11.86 -2.87 -5.86
CA PRO A 63 -11.02 -4.00 -5.51
C PRO A 63 -9.95 -3.58 -4.50
N ALA A 64 -9.61 -4.51 -3.62
CA ALA A 64 -8.48 -4.35 -2.71
C ALA A 64 -7.16 -4.29 -3.51
N LYS A 65 -6.24 -3.39 -3.15
CA LYS A 65 -4.99 -3.20 -3.89
C LYS A 65 -3.89 -2.51 -3.09
N TRP A 66 -2.66 -2.71 -3.54
CA TRP A 66 -1.52 -1.84 -3.24
C TRP A 66 -1.48 -0.69 -4.25
N ASP A 67 -1.40 0.55 -3.77
CA ASP A 67 -1.36 1.74 -4.65
C ASP A 67 0.05 2.29 -4.91
N GLY A 68 1.08 1.66 -4.34
CA GLY A 68 2.46 2.12 -4.38
C GLY A 68 2.99 2.55 -3.02
N TRP A 69 2.11 2.97 -2.10
CA TRP A 69 2.49 3.36 -0.74
C TRP A 69 1.61 2.74 0.34
N SER A 70 0.32 2.50 0.11
CA SER A 70 -0.58 1.96 1.11
C SER A 70 -1.40 0.79 0.57
N CYS A 71 -1.78 -0.08 1.51
CA CYS A 71 -2.68 -1.18 1.23
C CYS A 71 -4.12 -0.72 1.40
N TRP A 72 -4.93 -0.86 0.37
CA TRP A 72 -6.35 -0.50 0.38
C TRP A 72 -7.20 -1.75 0.36
N ASN A 73 -8.05 -1.92 1.36
CA ASN A 73 -9.04 -2.99 1.39
C ASN A 73 -10.14 -2.77 0.36
N ARG A 74 -10.86 -3.84 0.03
CA ARG A 74 -12.10 -3.75 -0.75
C ARG A 74 -13.04 -2.76 -0.06
N THR A 75 -13.49 -1.77 -0.80
CA THR A 75 -14.25 -0.64 -0.29
C THR A 75 -15.55 -0.53 -1.07
N SER A 76 -16.69 -0.39 -0.39
CA SER A 76 -17.99 -0.27 -1.06
C SER A 76 -18.06 0.97 -1.96
N ALA A 77 -18.78 0.85 -3.07
CA ALA A 77 -18.99 1.94 -4.01
C ALA A 77 -19.59 3.17 -3.32
N GLY A 78 -19.05 4.36 -3.65
CA GLY A 78 -19.47 5.64 -3.08
C GLY A 78 -18.83 6.00 -1.73
N ILE A 79 -17.96 5.16 -1.17
CA ILE A 79 -17.29 5.39 0.11
C ILE A 79 -15.86 5.94 -0.09
N VAL A 80 -15.45 6.85 0.80
CA VAL A 80 -14.05 7.27 0.94
C VAL A 80 -13.38 6.41 2.01
N ALA A 81 -12.39 5.61 1.60
CA ALA A 81 -11.54 4.88 2.52
C ALA A 81 -10.50 5.83 3.11
N LYS A 82 -10.20 5.68 4.41
CA LYS A 82 -9.26 6.53 5.14
C LYS A 82 -8.34 5.67 6.01
N GLN A 83 -7.05 5.98 6.04
CA GLN A 83 -6.07 5.32 6.92
C GLN A 83 -4.97 6.31 7.34
N LEU A 84 -4.18 5.96 8.35
CA LEU A 84 -3.00 6.74 8.70
C LEU A 84 -1.97 6.65 7.58
N CYS A 85 -1.28 7.76 7.32
CA CYS A 85 -0.16 7.74 6.38
C CYS A 85 0.95 6.81 6.88
N VAL A 86 1.51 6.03 5.98
CA VAL A 86 2.70 5.22 6.25
C VAL A 86 3.94 6.12 6.25
N ASP A 87 4.90 5.82 7.13
CA ASP A 87 6.09 6.66 7.33
C ASP A 87 6.94 6.86 6.06
N PHE A 88 6.86 5.94 5.10
CA PHE A 88 7.64 5.98 3.85
C PHE A 88 6.89 6.61 2.66
N ALA A 89 5.62 6.99 2.81
CA ALA A 89 4.87 7.67 1.76
C ALA A 89 5.45 9.08 1.53
N TYR A 90 5.58 9.48 0.27
CA TYR A 90 5.95 10.84 -0.13
C TYR A 90 7.27 11.39 0.47
N GLN A 91 8.29 10.58 0.68
CA GLN A 91 9.60 11.13 1.06
C GLN A 91 10.32 11.68 -0.19
N THR A 92 10.10 12.95 -0.52
CA THR A 92 11.06 13.63 -1.40
C THR A 92 12.38 13.75 -0.62
N HIS A 93 13.51 13.46 -1.27
CA HIS A 93 14.83 13.30 -0.65
C HIS A 93 15.34 14.51 0.16
N GLU A 94 14.64 15.64 0.11
CA GLU A 94 15.07 16.91 0.68
C GLU A 94 14.06 17.52 1.67
N ARG A 95 12.80 17.08 1.66
CA ARG A 95 11.78 17.55 2.60
C ARG A 95 10.70 16.50 2.81
N LEU A 96 10.49 16.13 4.07
CA LEU A 96 9.32 15.36 4.46
C LEU A 96 8.06 16.22 4.22
N PRO A 97 6.98 15.69 3.62
CA PRO A 97 5.74 16.44 3.48
C PRO A 97 5.21 16.77 4.87
N GLU A 98 4.89 18.03 5.10
CA GLU A 98 4.42 18.54 6.39
C GLU A 98 3.09 17.88 6.83
N HIS A 99 2.32 17.35 5.86
CA HIS A 99 0.98 16.78 6.06
C HIS A 99 0.99 15.24 6.14
N CYS A 100 1.86 14.56 5.37
CA CYS A 100 1.89 13.09 5.33
C CYS A 100 2.64 12.44 6.51
N LEU A 101 3.24 13.23 7.42
CA LEU A 101 3.69 12.72 8.72
C LEU A 101 2.60 12.97 9.77
N ARG A 102 1.98 11.89 10.24
CA ARG A 102 0.92 11.88 11.29
C ARG A 102 -0.46 12.37 10.83
N GLY A 103 -0.62 12.67 9.54
CA GLY A 103 -1.92 12.90 8.90
C GLY A 103 -2.61 11.60 8.47
N PHE A 104 -3.55 11.75 7.53
CA PHE A 104 -4.29 10.63 6.96
C PHE A 104 -4.17 10.59 5.44
N SER A 105 -4.28 9.40 4.88
CA SER A 105 -4.48 9.22 3.45
C SER A 105 -5.93 8.82 3.17
N GLU A 106 -6.46 9.32 2.06
CA GLU A 106 -7.83 9.06 1.63
C GLU A 106 -7.88 8.56 0.19
N LYS A 107 -8.72 7.54 -0.04
CA LYS A 107 -8.95 6.99 -1.38
C LYS A 107 -10.43 6.82 -1.63
N LYS A 108 -10.93 7.49 -2.67
CA LYS A 108 -12.35 7.49 -3.02
C LYS A 108 -12.70 6.30 -3.91
N CYS A 109 -13.62 5.47 -3.44
CA CYS A 109 -14.30 4.49 -4.27
C CYS A 109 -15.53 5.13 -4.92
N GLU A 110 -15.57 5.19 -6.24
CA GLU A 110 -16.67 5.81 -6.96
C GLU A 110 -17.93 4.94 -6.95
N ALA A 111 -19.08 5.54 -7.28
CA ALA A 111 -20.37 4.87 -7.25
C ALA A 111 -20.47 3.71 -8.26
N ASN A 112 -19.61 3.68 -9.27
CA ASN A 112 -19.48 2.61 -10.27
C ASN A 112 -18.54 1.46 -9.81
N GLY A 113 -17.99 1.52 -8.60
CA GLY A 113 -17.05 0.51 -8.09
C GLY A 113 -15.63 0.64 -8.63
N THR A 114 -15.25 1.78 -9.22
CA THR A 114 -13.86 2.06 -9.62
C THR A 114 -13.18 3.03 -8.67
N TRP A 115 -11.87 2.89 -8.48
CA TRP A 115 -11.10 3.87 -7.74
C TRP A 115 -11.05 5.20 -8.50
N PHE A 116 -11.22 6.30 -7.78
CA PHE A 116 -11.15 7.64 -8.35
C PHE A 116 -9.82 7.86 -9.07
N SER A 117 -9.90 8.50 -10.24
CA SER A 117 -8.75 8.83 -11.07
C SER A 117 -8.68 10.34 -11.32
N LEU A 118 -7.51 10.92 -11.06
CA LEU A 118 -7.20 12.32 -11.38
C LEU A 118 -6.35 12.35 -12.66
N ASN A 119 -6.82 13.04 -13.69
CA ASN A 119 -6.14 13.12 -14.99
C ASN A 119 -5.83 11.75 -15.63
N GLY A 120 -6.74 10.78 -15.46
CA GLY A 120 -6.60 9.42 -16.01
C GLY A 120 -5.67 8.50 -15.22
N VAL A 121 -5.12 8.97 -14.09
CA VAL A 121 -4.30 8.16 -13.19
C VAL A 121 -5.07 7.94 -11.90
N GLU A 122 -5.15 6.69 -11.46
CA GLU A 122 -5.77 6.37 -10.18
C GLU A 122 -5.09 7.15 -9.05
N TYR A 123 -5.90 7.80 -8.21
CA TYR A 123 -5.40 8.78 -7.25
C TYR A 123 -5.70 8.35 -5.82
N THR A 124 -4.79 8.72 -4.93
CA THR A 124 -4.93 8.66 -3.47
C THR A 124 -4.43 9.98 -2.93
N ASP A 125 -5.22 10.60 -2.05
CA ASP A 125 -4.86 11.84 -1.38
C ASP A 125 -3.99 11.53 -0.17
N TYR A 126 -2.74 12.01 -0.17
CA TYR A 126 -1.78 11.86 0.94
C TYR A 126 -1.44 13.23 1.58
N VAL A 127 -2.23 14.27 1.29
CA VAL A 127 -1.95 15.66 1.69
C VAL A 127 -2.85 16.12 2.84
N GLN A 128 -3.53 15.20 3.54
CA GLN A 128 -4.47 15.54 4.61
C GLN A 128 -3.87 15.58 6.01
#